data_AF-A0A7S4SQ63-F1
#
_entry.id   AF-A0A7S4SQ63-F1
#
_cell.length_a   1.000
_cell.length_b   1.000
_cell.length_c   1.000
_cell.angle_alpha   90.00
_cell.angle_beta   90.00
_cell.angle_gamma   90.00
#
_symmetry.space_group_name_H-M   'P 1'
#
loop_
_entity.id
_entity.type
_entity.pdbx_description
1 polymer ?
#
loop_
_entity_poly.entity_id
_entity_poly.type
_entity_poly.pdbx_seq_one_letter_code
_entity_poly.pdbx_strand_id
1 'polypeptide(L)'
;RHAGTPLPTWPKGADGMPMPCSRTEVLQGTVDSWPGSCLMRVNLTALGGVSCRDACLFNTSCSSWAVQGEKGHCYHGAGVPCALGSGWPTAVRAGERLQHGEVQVLMDISRVKIYGLRSLGRCPRGEDKECSERCRVWCYASMRCRYWQYGGRGCMVDAAGKGAPAYADGLVGAVATSMLDEPLVAGEYLRHFCRNEDIIHGVKTAAELARMQESGVQVLLEDARGAAAQGIRLGWPFAALLLAVAVLCLLCCYLARGSRPSTPRSARVLQDPSGGGAVSKGPLLVQPKAWQGIRKQG
;
A
#
# COMPACT_ATOMS: atom_id res chain seq x y z
N ARG A 1 5.81 -34.86 16.50
CA ARG A 1 5.52 -33.87 15.44
C ARG A 1 4.09 -34.11 15.00
N HIS A 2 3.13 -33.36 15.53
CA HIS A 2 1.79 -33.39 14.93
C HIS A 2 1.91 -32.72 13.58
N ALA A 3 1.55 -33.42 12.50
CA ALA A 3 1.34 -32.79 11.21
C ALA A 3 0.17 -31.82 11.44
N GLY A 4 0.50 -30.55 11.69
CA GLY A 4 -0.50 -29.52 11.92
C GLY A 4 -1.40 -29.47 10.70
N THR A 5 -2.71 -29.59 10.91
CA THR A 5 -3.69 -29.36 9.85
C THR A 5 -3.34 -28.07 9.13
N PRO A 6 -3.19 -28.09 7.79
CA PRO A 6 -2.94 -26.88 7.03
C PRO A 6 -3.93 -25.80 7.47
N LEU A 7 -3.37 -24.65 7.84
CA LEU A 7 -4.18 -23.51 8.25
C LEU A 7 -5.18 -23.20 7.12
N PRO A 8 -6.49 -23.08 7.39
CA PRO A 8 -7.47 -22.78 6.36
C PRO A 8 -7.08 -21.50 5.63
N THR A 9 -6.93 -21.61 4.31
CA THR A 9 -6.67 -20.49 3.42
C THR A 9 -7.97 -19.74 3.13
N TRP A 10 -7.88 -18.44 2.85
CA TRP A 10 -9.05 -17.68 2.42
C TRP A 10 -9.73 -18.36 1.21
N PRO A 11 -11.05 -18.60 1.24
CA PRO A 11 -11.74 -19.32 0.19
C PRO A 11 -11.72 -18.51 -1.11
N LYS A 12 -11.38 -19.15 -2.22
CA LYS A 12 -11.25 -18.50 -3.53
C LYS A 12 -12.38 -18.92 -4.47
N GLY A 13 -12.81 -17.98 -5.31
CA GLY A 13 -13.75 -18.24 -6.38
C GLY A 13 -13.09 -19.00 -7.54
N ALA A 14 -13.89 -19.29 -8.58
CA ALA A 14 -13.41 -19.95 -9.79
C ALA A 14 -12.37 -19.12 -10.57
N ASP A 15 -12.37 -17.81 -10.38
CA ASP A 15 -11.40 -16.84 -10.92
C ASP A 15 -10.09 -16.77 -10.11
N GLY A 16 -9.99 -17.53 -9.01
CA GLY A 16 -8.86 -17.48 -8.09
C GLY A 16 -8.85 -16.25 -7.17
N MET A 17 -9.86 -15.38 -7.26
CA MET A 17 -10.00 -14.22 -6.40
C MET A 17 -10.58 -14.62 -5.04
N PRO A 18 -10.25 -13.90 -3.95
CA PRO A 18 -10.85 -14.16 -2.66
C PRO A 18 -12.37 -13.94 -2.71
N MET A 19 -13.14 -14.89 -2.16
CA MET A 19 -14.60 -14.74 -2.07
C MET A 19 -15.00 -13.75 -0.97
N PRO A 20 -16.13 -13.04 -1.10
CA PRO A 20 -16.70 -12.22 -0.04
C PRO A 20 -16.99 -13.04 1.22
N CYS A 21 -16.77 -12.43 2.38
CA CYS A 21 -17.13 -12.99 3.68
C CYS A 21 -18.36 -12.27 4.21
N SER A 22 -19.33 -13.00 4.76
CA SER A 22 -20.54 -12.45 5.39
C SER A 22 -20.19 -11.59 6.59
N ARG A 23 -19.12 -11.95 7.30
CA ARG A 23 -18.61 -11.22 8.44
C ARG A 23 -17.77 -10.04 7.96
N THR A 24 -18.25 -8.84 8.24
CA THR A 24 -17.50 -7.61 8.08
C THR A 24 -17.67 -6.75 9.32
N GLU A 25 -16.57 -6.12 9.74
CA GLU A 25 -16.56 -5.21 10.88
C GLU A 25 -16.06 -3.82 10.43
N VAL A 26 -16.72 -2.76 10.90
CA VAL A 26 -16.26 -1.39 10.71
C VAL A 26 -15.24 -1.09 11.80
N LEU A 27 -13.96 -0.99 11.42
CA LEU A 27 -12.89 -0.68 12.36
C LEU A 27 -12.80 0.83 12.65
N GLN A 28 -13.08 1.65 11.63
CA GLN A 28 -13.10 3.11 11.73
C GLN A 28 -14.12 3.66 10.75
N GLY A 29 -14.86 4.70 11.15
CA GLY A 29 -15.80 5.40 10.29
C GLY A 29 -15.71 6.91 10.45
N THR A 30 -16.11 7.65 9.42
CA THR A 30 -16.21 9.12 9.50
C THR A 30 -17.18 9.61 10.57
N VAL A 31 -18.13 8.75 10.96
CA VAL A 31 -19.04 8.99 12.10
C VAL A 31 -18.30 9.03 13.44
N ASP A 32 -17.17 8.32 13.55
CA ASP A 32 -16.33 8.23 14.76
C ASP A 32 -15.11 9.16 14.67
N SER A 33 -15.23 10.28 13.95
CA SER A 33 -14.14 11.25 13.71
C SER A 33 -12.92 10.70 12.97
N TRP A 34 -13.03 9.53 12.32
CA TRP A 34 -11.99 9.09 11.40
C TRP A 34 -12.03 9.96 10.14
N PRO A 35 -10.94 10.63 9.73
CA PRO A 35 -11.00 11.62 8.66
C PRO A 35 -11.35 11.03 7.29
N GLY A 36 -11.14 9.72 7.06
CA GLY A 36 -11.41 9.06 5.78
C GLY A 36 -10.57 9.56 4.59
N SER A 37 -9.73 10.58 4.79
CA SER A 37 -8.86 11.22 3.79
C SER A 37 -7.65 10.35 3.49
N CYS A 38 -7.91 9.19 2.88
CA CYS A 38 -6.92 8.21 2.46
C CYS A 38 -6.53 8.43 1.00
N LEU A 39 -5.24 8.35 0.65
CA LEU A 39 -4.85 8.19 -0.76
C LEU A 39 -5.30 6.81 -1.27
N MET A 40 -6.47 6.79 -1.88
CA MET A 40 -7.10 5.63 -2.50
C MET A 40 -6.80 5.63 -4.00
N ARG A 41 -6.64 4.45 -4.57
CA ARG A 41 -6.12 4.29 -5.95
C ARG A 41 -7.21 4.12 -7.00
N VAL A 42 -8.41 3.72 -6.58
CA VAL A 42 -9.49 3.37 -7.49
C VAL A 42 -10.62 4.36 -7.29
N ASN A 43 -10.91 5.14 -8.33
CA ASN A 43 -12.09 6.00 -8.39
C ASN A 43 -13.18 5.25 -9.16
N LEU A 44 -14.31 5.02 -8.52
CA LEU A 44 -15.49 4.39 -9.09
C LEU A 44 -16.54 5.48 -9.31
N THR A 45 -16.46 6.17 -10.44
CA THR A 45 -17.35 7.28 -10.76
C THR A 45 -18.75 6.83 -11.22
N ALA A 46 -18.93 5.54 -11.54
CA ALA A 46 -20.18 4.99 -12.04
C ALA A 46 -20.53 3.65 -11.38
N LEU A 47 -21.17 3.70 -10.21
CA LEU A 47 -21.59 2.51 -9.47
C LEU A 47 -22.99 1.98 -9.85
N GLY A 48 -23.65 2.57 -10.85
CA GLY A 48 -24.95 2.08 -11.34
C GLY A 48 -26.04 2.01 -10.27
N GLY A 49 -26.03 2.93 -9.30
CA GLY A 49 -26.97 2.95 -8.17
C GLY A 49 -26.52 2.18 -6.93
N VAL A 50 -25.38 1.47 -6.98
CA VAL A 50 -24.81 0.81 -5.81
C VAL A 50 -24.01 1.81 -4.97
N SER A 51 -24.10 1.69 -3.64
CA SER A 51 -23.37 2.58 -2.75
C SER A 51 -21.87 2.27 -2.76
N CYS A 52 -21.04 3.28 -2.44
CA CYS A 52 -19.60 3.10 -2.33
C CYS A 52 -19.23 2.04 -1.27
N ARG A 53 -20.03 1.98 -0.20
CA ARG A 53 -19.92 0.99 0.87
C ARG A 53 -20.17 -0.42 0.36
N ASP A 54 -21.29 -0.65 -0.32
CA ASP A 54 -21.67 -1.98 -0.80
C ASP A 54 -20.66 -2.49 -1.82
N ALA A 55 -20.20 -1.64 -2.74
CA ALA A 55 -19.15 -1.99 -3.68
C ALA A 55 -17.85 -2.42 -2.96
N CYS A 56 -17.52 -1.81 -1.82
CA CYS A 56 -16.36 -2.19 -1.01
C CYS A 56 -16.60 -3.49 -0.23
N LEU A 57 -17.83 -3.73 0.26
CA LEU A 57 -18.23 -4.99 0.91
C LEU A 57 -18.12 -6.19 -0.04
N PHE A 58 -18.49 -6.00 -1.31
CA PHE A 58 -18.35 -7.05 -2.33
C PHE A 58 -16.91 -7.29 -2.77
N ASN A 59 -16.05 -6.28 -2.71
CA ASN A 59 -14.64 -6.43 -3.03
C ASN A 59 -13.85 -6.75 -1.76
N THR A 60 -13.57 -8.03 -1.51
CA THR A 60 -12.82 -8.47 -0.32
C THR A 60 -11.41 -7.84 -0.20
N SER A 61 -10.84 -7.36 -1.30
CA SER A 61 -9.57 -6.62 -1.29
C SER A 61 -9.71 -5.14 -0.94
N CYS A 62 -10.94 -4.62 -0.84
CA CYS A 62 -11.24 -3.26 -0.43
C CYS A 62 -11.24 -3.15 1.10
N SER A 63 -10.16 -2.65 1.66
CA SER A 63 -10.05 -2.44 3.11
C SER A 63 -10.63 -1.10 3.59
N SER A 64 -10.86 -0.16 2.67
CA SER A 64 -11.47 1.13 2.99
C SER A 64 -12.12 1.76 1.77
N TRP A 65 -13.16 2.55 2.03
CA TRP A 65 -13.86 3.34 1.05
C TRP A 65 -14.10 4.77 1.55
N ALA A 66 -14.24 5.72 0.64
CA ALA A 66 -14.75 7.06 0.97
C ALA A 66 -15.49 7.70 -0.20
N VAL A 67 -16.43 8.57 0.13
CA VAL A 67 -17.16 9.43 -0.79
C VAL A 67 -16.66 10.86 -0.64
N GLN A 68 -16.20 11.45 -1.75
CA GLN A 68 -15.60 12.78 -1.75
C GLN A 68 -16.37 13.77 -2.62
N GLY A 69 -16.36 15.03 -2.19
CA GLY A 69 -16.93 16.15 -2.92
C GLY A 69 -18.45 16.11 -3.05
N GLU A 70 -19.01 17.15 -3.65
CA GLU A 70 -20.46 17.28 -3.84
C GLU A 70 -20.99 16.24 -4.83
N LYS A 71 -20.20 15.94 -5.87
CA LYS A 71 -20.51 14.94 -6.90
C LYS A 71 -20.48 13.50 -6.38
N GLY A 72 -20.02 13.28 -5.14
CA GLY A 72 -20.08 11.97 -4.50
C GLY A 72 -19.15 10.93 -5.14
N HIS A 73 -17.95 11.32 -5.55
CA HIS A 73 -16.97 10.38 -6.12
C HIS A 73 -16.61 9.29 -5.11
N CYS A 74 -16.76 8.02 -5.49
CA CYS A 74 -16.42 6.89 -4.66
C CYS A 74 -14.97 6.48 -4.87
N TYR A 75 -14.25 6.30 -3.77
CA TYR A 75 -12.86 5.83 -3.78
C TYR A 75 -12.72 4.59 -2.93
N HIS A 76 -11.94 3.62 -3.43
CA HIS A 76 -11.61 2.37 -2.73
C HIS A 76 -10.10 2.15 -2.62
N GLY A 77 -9.70 1.42 -1.57
CA GLY A 77 -8.39 0.77 -1.51
C GLY A 77 -7.83 0.62 -0.11
N ALA A 78 -6.52 0.36 -0.02
CA ALA A 78 -5.78 0.21 1.24
C ALA A 78 -5.74 1.50 2.08
N GLY A 79 -5.72 2.64 1.39
CA GLY A 79 -5.62 3.97 1.96
C GLY A 79 -4.31 4.19 2.72
N VAL A 80 -3.33 4.87 2.10
CA VAL A 80 -2.06 5.21 2.78
C VAL A 80 -1.54 6.56 2.31
N PRO A 81 -1.29 7.53 3.21
CA PRO A 81 -1.73 7.60 4.62
C PRO A 81 -3.20 8.06 4.73
N CYS A 82 -3.87 7.72 5.82
CA CYS A 82 -5.26 8.14 6.10
C CYS A 82 -5.40 9.15 7.26
N ALA A 83 -4.31 9.50 7.96
CA ALA A 83 -4.38 10.22 9.23
C ALA A 83 -4.13 11.74 9.13
N LEU A 84 -3.67 12.24 7.98
CA LEU A 84 -3.07 13.58 7.90
C LEU A 84 -3.91 14.61 7.14
N GLY A 85 -5.08 14.25 6.62
CA GLY A 85 -5.88 15.16 5.78
C GLY A 85 -5.13 15.68 4.54
N SER A 86 -3.92 15.18 4.27
CA SER A 86 -2.92 15.81 3.41
C SER A 86 -3.01 15.35 1.95
N GLY A 87 -4.09 14.68 1.57
CA GLY A 87 -4.15 13.93 0.31
C GLY A 87 -5.14 14.48 -0.73
N TRP A 88 -6.16 15.23 -0.32
CA TRP A 88 -7.28 15.54 -1.21
C TRP A 88 -7.73 17.00 -1.10
N PRO A 89 -8.04 17.64 -2.24
CA PRO A 89 -8.56 19.01 -2.28
C PRO A 89 -10.02 19.11 -1.82
N THR A 90 -10.74 17.99 -1.70
CA THR A 90 -12.16 17.95 -1.35
C THR A 90 -12.40 17.23 -0.03
N ALA A 91 -13.39 17.73 0.73
CA ALA A 91 -13.80 17.11 1.98
C ALA A 91 -14.39 15.71 1.74
N VAL A 92 -14.03 14.77 2.62
CA VAL A 92 -14.65 13.45 2.71
C VAL A 92 -16.01 13.60 3.40
N ARG A 93 -17.08 13.10 2.76
CA ARG A 93 -18.45 13.16 3.29
C ARG A 93 -18.79 11.93 4.12
N ALA A 94 -18.32 10.77 3.68
CA ALA A 94 -18.54 9.49 4.32
C ALA A 94 -17.38 8.56 3.98
N GLY A 95 -17.05 7.64 4.87
CA GLY A 95 -16.06 6.61 4.60
C GLY A 95 -15.87 5.68 5.79
N GLU A 96 -15.46 4.46 5.49
CA GLU A 96 -15.16 3.45 6.50
C GLU A 96 -13.90 2.68 6.15
N ARG A 97 -13.26 2.16 7.19
CA ARG A 97 -12.24 1.12 7.11
C ARG A 97 -12.86 -0.18 7.61
N LEU A 98 -12.79 -1.21 6.78
CA LEU A 98 -13.51 -2.46 6.97
C LEU A 98 -12.52 -3.61 7.18
N GLN A 99 -12.80 -4.46 8.16
CA GLN A 99 -12.21 -5.78 8.28
C GLN A 99 -13.14 -6.80 7.62
N HIS A 100 -12.64 -7.46 6.57
CA HIS A 100 -13.31 -8.61 5.98
C HIS A 100 -12.91 -9.88 6.73
N GLY A 101 -13.90 -10.67 7.15
CA GLY A 101 -13.70 -11.91 7.89
C GLY A 101 -13.18 -11.68 9.32
N GLU A 102 -12.40 -12.65 9.81
CA GLU A 102 -11.80 -12.64 11.13
C GLU A 102 -10.28 -12.56 11.05
N VAL A 103 -9.69 -11.98 12.09
CA VAL A 103 -8.24 -11.93 12.30
C VAL A 103 -7.88 -12.87 13.45
N GLN A 104 -6.92 -13.76 13.20
CA GLN A 104 -6.27 -14.52 14.26
C GLN A 104 -4.83 -14.06 14.41
N VAL A 105 -4.50 -13.56 15.60
CA VAL A 105 -3.11 -13.32 16.00
C VAL A 105 -2.45 -14.66 16.28
N LEU A 106 -1.39 -14.96 15.53
CA LEU A 106 -0.62 -16.20 15.65
C LEU A 106 0.53 -16.04 16.64
N MET A 107 1.12 -14.84 16.72
CA MET A 107 2.26 -14.56 17.58
C MET A 107 2.41 -13.06 17.85
N ASP A 108 2.81 -12.71 19.08
CA ASP A 108 3.36 -11.39 19.41
C ASP A 108 4.82 -11.30 18.93
N ILE A 109 5.09 -10.35 18.03
CA ILE A 109 6.40 -10.13 17.42
C ILE A 109 7.00 -8.78 17.84
N SER A 110 6.57 -8.21 18.96
CA SER A 110 7.13 -6.98 19.56
C SER A 110 8.63 -7.08 19.92
N ARG A 111 9.22 -8.29 19.87
CA ARG A 111 10.66 -8.51 20.12
C ARG A 111 11.43 -8.98 18.89
N VAL A 112 10.75 -9.11 17.75
CA VAL A 112 11.31 -9.69 16.52
C VAL A 112 11.09 -8.71 15.40
N LYS A 113 12.14 -8.06 14.90
CA LYS A 113 12.01 -7.12 13.79
C LYS A 113 11.86 -7.85 12.48
N ILE A 114 10.91 -7.41 11.66
CA ILE A 114 10.65 -7.90 10.30
C ILE A 114 11.07 -6.81 9.32
N TYR A 115 11.98 -7.15 8.41
CA TYR A 115 12.45 -6.23 7.37
C TYR A 115 11.58 -6.28 6.12
N GLY A 116 11.66 -5.23 5.30
CA GLY A 116 10.92 -5.13 4.04
C GLY A 116 9.44 -4.74 4.20
N LEU A 117 9.01 -4.38 5.42
CA LEU A 117 7.68 -3.84 5.65
C LEU A 117 7.53 -2.42 5.09
N ARG A 118 6.32 -2.06 4.68
CA ARG A 118 5.98 -0.72 4.23
C ARG A 118 5.80 0.21 5.41
N SER A 119 6.46 1.35 5.40
CA SER A 119 6.22 2.40 6.40
C SER A 119 4.93 3.17 6.11
N LEU A 120 4.09 3.33 7.13
CA LEU A 120 2.97 4.30 7.16
C LEU A 120 3.38 5.60 7.88
N GLY A 121 4.65 5.73 8.27
CA GLY A 121 5.18 6.85 9.05
C GLY A 121 4.85 6.78 10.54
N ARG A 122 5.35 7.75 11.30
CA ARG A 122 4.95 7.97 12.70
C ARG A 122 3.55 8.57 12.75
N CYS A 123 2.89 8.41 13.89
CA CYS A 123 1.68 9.19 14.10
C CYS A 123 2.10 10.64 14.34
N PRO A 124 1.47 11.61 13.66
CA PRO A 124 1.78 13.03 13.87
C PRO A 124 1.39 13.51 15.28
N ARG A 125 0.43 12.83 15.91
CA ARG A 125 -0.13 13.13 17.23
C ARG A 125 -0.49 11.81 17.92
N GLY A 126 -0.44 11.79 19.25
CA GLY A 126 -0.85 10.64 20.04
C GLY A 126 0.29 9.93 20.75
N GLU A 127 -0.07 9.14 21.75
CA GLU A 127 0.85 8.27 22.49
C GLU A 127 1.16 7.01 21.67
N ASP A 128 2.24 6.30 22.02
CA ASP A 128 2.65 5.07 21.35
C ASP A 128 1.51 4.03 21.24
N LYS A 129 0.60 4.00 22.22
CA LYS A 129 -0.59 3.15 22.23
C LYS A 129 -1.56 3.49 21.09
N GLU A 130 -1.88 4.77 20.90
CA GLU A 130 -2.76 5.21 19.80
C GLU A 130 -2.09 4.97 18.44
N CYS A 131 -0.79 5.23 18.39
CA CYS A 131 0.00 5.06 17.17
C CYS A 131 0.11 3.59 16.72
N SER A 132 0.30 2.68 17.68
CA SER A 132 0.36 1.24 17.42
C SER A 132 -1.00 0.69 17.04
N GLU A 133 -2.09 1.14 17.68
CA GLU A 133 -3.45 0.74 17.29
C GLU A 133 -3.76 1.14 15.84
N ARG A 134 -3.28 2.29 15.38
CA ARG A 134 -3.39 2.68 13.96
C ARG A 134 -2.72 1.69 13.01
N CYS A 135 -1.59 1.12 13.39
CA CYS A 135 -0.93 0.07 12.60
C CYS A 135 -1.75 -1.21 12.56
N ARG A 136 -2.23 -1.61 13.74
CA ARG A 136 -3.04 -2.79 13.94
C ARG A 136 -4.31 -2.72 13.09
N VAL A 137 -5.09 -1.66 13.22
CA VAL A 137 -6.31 -1.41 12.45
C VAL A 137 -6.04 -1.37 10.95
N TRP A 138 -4.93 -0.78 10.51
CA TRP A 138 -4.58 -0.79 9.09
C TRP A 138 -4.36 -2.22 8.58
N CYS A 139 -3.61 -3.02 9.35
CA CYS A 139 -3.30 -4.40 9.01
C CYS A 139 -4.56 -5.28 9.05
N TYR A 140 -5.40 -5.11 10.08
CA TYR A 140 -6.65 -5.86 10.25
C TYR A 140 -7.67 -5.57 9.13
N ALA A 141 -7.64 -4.37 8.57
CA ALA A 141 -8.46 -4.05 7.41
C ALA A 141 -7.93 -4.68 6.11
N SER A 142 -6.62 -4.91 5.99
CA SER A 142 -6.00 -5.39 4.77
C SER A 142 -5.81 -6.90 4.82
N MET A 143 -6.66 -7.65 4.10
CA MET A 143 -6.61 -9.13 4.09
C MET A 143 -5.24 -9.74 3.68
N ARG A 144 -4.37 -8.93 3.06
CA ARG A 144 -3.02 -9.35 2.62
C ARG A 144 -1.94 -9.01 3.64
N CYS A 145 -2.27 -8.26 4.68
CA CYS A 145 -1.34 -7.93 5.73
C CYS A 145 -1.18 -9.14 6.66
N ARG A 146 0.06 -9.59 6.85
CA ARG A 146 0.38 -10.69 7.78
C ARG A 146 1.10 -10.18 9.01
N TYR A 147 1.76 -9.04 8.88
CA TYR A 147 2.63 -8.49 9.91
C TYR A 147 2.37 -7.01 10.05
N TRP A 148 2.37 -6.53 11.28
CA TRP A 148 2.52 -5.11 11.57
C TRP A 148 3.42 -4.92 12.77
N GLN A 149 4.15 -3.81 12.79
CA GLN A 149 5.07 -3.44 13.85
C GLN A 149 5.02 -1.94 14.08
N TYR A 150 5.17 -1.54 15.34
CA TYR A 150 5.30 -0.15 15.75
C TYR A 150 6.51 0.01 16.67
N GLY A 151 7.30 1.06 16.46
CA GLY A 151 8.48 1.37 17.27
C GLY A 151 9.10 2.70 16.85
N GLY A 152 10.41 2.87 17.07
CA GLY A 152 11.11 4.12 16.74
C GLY A 152 10.97 4.59 15.28
N ARG A 153 10.81 3.67 14.32
CA ARG A 153 10.57 4.01 12.90
C ARG A 153 9.11 4.33 12.56
N GLY A 154 8.24 4.36 13.56
CA GLY A 154 6.81 4.49 13.40
C GLY A 154 6.17 3.18 12.96
N CYS A 155 5.12 3.32 12.16
CA CYS A 155 4.26 2.23 11.76
C CYS A 155 4.79 1.49 10.54
N MET A 156 4.98 0.17 10.66
CA MET A 156 5.49 -0.71 9.60
C MET A 156 4.49 -1.84 9.38
N VAL A 157 4.03 -2.05 8.14
CA VAL A 157 2.98 -3.02 7.82
C VAL A 157 3.35 -3.86 6.60
N ASP A 158 2.86 -5.09 6.54
CA ASP A 158 2.94 -5.92 5.34
C ASP A 158 1.91 -5.39 4.33
N ALA A 159 2.40 -4.74 3.29
CA ALA A 159 1.58 -4.24 2.20
C ALA A 159 2.03 -4.92 0.91
N ALA A 160 1.27 -5.91 0.45
CA ALA A 160 1.52 -6.58 -0.81
C ALA A 160 1.63 -5.55 -1.95
N GLY A 161 2.85 -5.27 -2.40
CA GLY A 161 3.17 -4.26 -3.40
C GLY A 161 4.54 -4.51 -4.01
N LYS A 162 4.77 -3.97 -5.22
CA LYS A 162 6.01 -4.14 -5.98
C LYS A 162 7.22 -3.72 -5.13
N GLY A 163 8.01 -4.68 -4.67
CA GLY A 163 9.26 -4.45 -3.95
C GLY A 163 9.36 -5.09 -2.57
N ALA A 164 8.25 -5.50 -1.94
CA ALA A 164 8.33 -6.36 -0.77
C ALA A 164 8.56 -7.80 -1.25
N PRO A 165 9.66 -8.47 -0.88
CA PRO A 165 9.83 -9.89 -1.19
C PRO A 165 8.62 -10.62 -0.59
N ALA A 166 7.89 -11.35 -1.43
CA ALA A 166 6.88 -12.27 -0.96
C ALA A 166 7.61 -13.35 -0.16
N TYR A 167 7.84 -13.12 1.14
CA TYR A 167 8.30 -14.16 2.03
C TYR A 167 7.24 -15.27 1.98
N ALA A 168 7.60 -16.37 1.31
CA ALA A 168 6.76 -17.53 1.10
C ALA A 168 6.33 -18.07 2.47
N ASP A 169 5.01 -18.09 2.74
CA ASP A 169 4.25 -18.67 3.86
C ASP A 169 4.97 -19.20 5.12
N GLY A 170 6.00 -18.50 5.56
CA GLY A 170 6.84 -18.87 6.66
C GLY A 170 7.70 -17.70 7.08
N LEU A 171 7.92 -17.58 8.38
CA LEU A 171 8.75 -16.56 9.04
C LEU A 171 10.25 -16.68 8.69
N VAL A 172 10.59 -17.47 7.66
CA VAL A 172 11.92 -17.94 7.34
C VAL A 172 12.60 -16.91 6.45
N GLY A 173 13.17 -15.88 7.06
CA GLY A 173 14.07 -14.94 6.36
C GLY A 173 14.12 -13.52 6.93
N ALA A 174 13.20 -13.15 7.82
CA ALA A 174 13.08 -11.76 8.26
C ALA A 174 13.49 -11.51 9.72
N VAL A 175 13.91 -12.53 10.47
CA VAL A 175 14.21 -12.40 11.91
C VAL A 175 15.67 -11.98 12.09
N ALA A 176 15.91 -10.69 12.32
CA ALA A 176 17.12 -10.29 13.04
C ALA A 176 16.72 -9.84 14.45
N THR A 177 17.30 -10.49 15.45
CA THR A 177 17.19 -10.10 16.86
C THR A 177 18.31 -9.14 17.27
N SER A 178 18.76 -8.28 16.35
CA SER A 178 19.92 -7.43 16.63
C SER A 178 19.59 -6.50 17.81
N MET A 179 20.38 -6.60 18.88
CA MET A 179 20.21 -5.75 20.08
C MET A 179 20.50 -4.26 19.81
N LEU A 180 20.88 -3.91 18.58
CA LEU A 180 21.19 -2.54 18.15
C LEU A 180 20.03 -1.87 17.41
N ASP A 181 18.94 -2.60 17.14
CA ASP A 181 17.77 -2.01 16.52
C ASP A 181 16.94 -1.22 17.56
N GLU A 182 16.34 -0.11 17.11
CA GLU A 182 15.39 0.67 17.91
C GLU A 182 14.32 -0.25 18.52
N PRO A 183 13.93 -0.04 19.80
CA PRO A 183 12.96 -0.89 20.46
C PRO A 183 11.63 -0.85 19.70
N LEU A 184 11.13 -2.03 19.40
CA LEU A 184 9.75 -2.21 18.98
C LEU A 184 8.86 -2.11 20.22
N VAL A 185 7.77 -1.35 20.09
CA VAL A 185 6.79 -1.16 21.14
C VAL A 185 5.69 -2.22 21.03
N ALA A 186 5.27 -2.54 19.81
CA ALA A 186 4.22 -3.52 19.55
C ALA A 186 4.39 -4.16 18.17
N GLY A 187 3.81 -5.34 17.99
CA GLY A 187 3.67 -5.96 16.68
C GLY A 187 3.04 -7.34 16.76
N GLU A 188 2.33 -7.72 15.71
CA GLU A 188 1.66 -9.01 15.62
C GLU A 188 1.99 -9.69 14.29
N TYR A 189 2.19 -11.00 14.37
CA TYR A 189 2.03 -11.89 13.23
C TYR A 189 0.62 -12.45 13.28
N LEU A 190 -0.14 -12.23 12.21
CA LEU A 190 -1.55 -12.56 12.14
C LEU A 190 -1.90 -13.24 10.82
N ARG A 191 -3.09 -13.80 10.79
CA ARG A 191 -3.73 -14.28 9.57
C ARG A 191 -5.17 -13.80 9.50
N HIS A 192 -5.63 -13.57 8.28
CA HIS A 192 -7.04 -13.37 7.98
C HIS A 192 -7.66 -14.69 7.56
N PHE A 193 -8.89 -14.94 8.02
CA PHE A 193 -9.65 -16.11 7.60
C PHE A 193 -11.13 -15.78 7.50
N CYS A 194 -11.83 -16.52 6.66
CA CYS A 194 -13.29 -16.51 6.55
C CYS A 194 -13.76 -17.95 6.82
N ARG A 195 -14.73 -18.14 7.73
CA ARG A 195 -15.25 -19.48 8.01
C ARG A 195 -16.10 -19.93 6.84
N ASN A 196 -16.20 -21.25 6.61
CA ASN A 196 -16.99 -21.78 5.51
C ASN A 196 -18.48 -21.44 5.62
N GLU A 197 -18.99 -21.33 6.85
CA GLU A 197 -20.35 -20.88 7.17
C GLU A 197 -20.57 -19.38 6.86
N ASP A 198 -19.49 -18.60 6.85
CA ASP A 198 -19.50 -17.18 6.55
C ASP A 198 -19.25 -16.88 5.07
N ILE A 199 -18.97 -17.89 4.26
CA ILE A 199 -18.91 -17.70 2.82
C ILE A 199 -20.32 -17.40 2.37
N ILE A 200 -20.52 -16.28 1.68
CA ILE A 200 -21.82 -15.95 1.11
C ILE A 200 -22.05 -16.87 -0.10
N HIS A 201 -22.49 -18.09 0.18
CA HIS A 201 -22.83 -19.11 -0.81
C HIS A 201 -24.07 -18.66 -1.57
N GLY A 202 -23.95 -18.48 -2.88
CA GLY A 202 -25.11 -18.24 -3.72
C GLY A 202 -25.52 -16.78 -3.88
N VAL A 203 -24.59 -15.82 -3.74
CA VAL A 203 -24.85 -14.55 -4.40
C VAL A 203 -24.85 -14.81 -5.91
N LYS A 204 -26.02 -14.65 -6.53
CA LYS A 204 -26.24 -14.63 -7.99
C LYS A 204 -25.46 -13.49 -8.69
N THR A 205 -24.55 -12.83 -7.97
CA THR A 205 -23.80 -11.64 -8.34
C THR A 205 -22.52 -11.87 -9.09
N ALA A 206 -22.03 -13.08 -9.40
CA ALA A 206 -20.97 -13.13 -10.43
C ALA A 206 -21.51 -12.53 -11.75
N ALA A 207 -22.75 -12.88 -12.11
CA ALA A 207 -23.43 -12.30 -13.27
C ALA A 207 -23.93 -10.86 -13.01
N GLU A 208 -24.37 -10.53 -11.81
CA GLU A 208 -24.88 -9.20 -11.45
C GLU A 208 -23.73 -8.18 -11.25
N LEU A 209 -22.62 -8.60 -10.66
CA LEU A 209 -21.34 -7.87 -10.58
C LEU A 209 -20.68 -7.79 -11.97
N ALA A 210 -20.74 -8.84 -12.79
CA ALA A 210 -20.31 -8.74 -14.20
C ALA A 210 -21.16 -7.73 -14.97
N ARG A 211 -22.49 -7.69 -14.76
CA ARG A 211 -23.36 -6.64 -15.31
C ARG A 211 -22.99 -5.25 -14.77
N MET A 212 -22.65 -5.13 -13.48
CA MET A 212 -22.17 -3.87 -12.91
C MET A 212 -20.81 -3.45 -13.51
N GLN A 213 -19.89 -4.39 -13.70
CA GLN A 213 -18.55 -4.16 -14.22
C GLN A 213 -18.58 -3.85 -15.73
N GLU A 214 -19.44 -4.50 -16.51
CA GLU A 214 -19.69 -4.14 -17.92
C GLU A 214 -20.29 -2.74 -18.04
N SER A 215 -21.18 -2.33 -17.13
CA SER A 215 -21.75 -0.98 -17.14
C SER A 215 -20.73 0.12 -16.78
N GLY A 216 -19.75 -0.17 -15.89
CA GLY A 216 -18.69 0.77 -15.53
C GLY A 216 -17.54 0.84 -16.55
N VAL A 217 -17.23 -0.28 -17.22
CA VAL A 217 -16.16 -0.33 -18.24
C VAL A 217 -16.56 0.39 -19.53
N GLN A 218 -17.85 0.42 -19.89
CA GLN A 218 -18.33 1.21 -21.03
C GLN A 218 -18.07 2.71 -20.84
N VAL A 219 -18.25 3.24 -19.63
CA VAL A 219 -18.02 4.68 -19.35
C VAL A 219 -16.55 5.07 -19.51
N LEU A 220 -15.61 4.21 -19.11
CA LEU A 220 -14.18 4.45 -19.32
C LEU A 220 -13.78 4.36 -20.81
N LEU A 221 -14.43 3.49 -21.59
CA LEU A 221 -14.18 3.38 -23.03
C LEU A 221 -14.80 4.55 -23.81
N GLU A 222 -15.93 5.09 -23.37
CA GLU A 222 -16.56 6.27 -23.96
C GLU A 222 -15.82 7.57 -23.61
N ASP A 223 -15.27 7.72 -22.41
CA ASP A 223 -14.38 8.85 -22.08
C ASP A 223 -13.05 8.76 -22.88
N ALA A 224 -12.54 7.56 -23.12
CA ALA A 224 -11.38 7.37 -24.00
C ALA A 224 -11.71 7.67 -25.48
N ARG A 225 -12.94 7.35 -25.94
CA ARG A 225 -13.43 7.74 -27.27
C ARG A 225 -13.73 9.23 -27.35
N GLY A 226 -14.19 9.87 -26.28
CA GLY A 226 -14.36 11.32 -26.16
C GLY A 226 -13.02 12.06 -26.20
N ALA A 227 -11.99 11.52 -25.54
CA ALA A 227 -10.62 12.04 -25.60
C ALA A 227 -9.94 11.78 -26.96
N ALA A 228 -10.31 10.69 -27.67
CA ALA A 228 -9.84 10.44 -29.03
C ALA A 228 -10.62 11.24 -30.09
N ALA A 229 -11.89 11.55 -29.85
CA ALA A 229 -12.74 12.37 -30.73
C ALA A 229 -12.53 13.88 -30.51
N GLN A 230 -12.15 14.29 -29.31
CA GLN A 230 -11.35 15.50 -29.08
C GLN A 230 -9.90 15.22 -29.46
N GLY A 231 -9.69 14.68 -30.66
CA GLY A 231 -8.40 14.74 -31.32
C GLY A 231 -7.93 16.17 -31.19
N ILE A 232 -6.81 16.33 -30.48
CA ILE A 232 -6.10 17.58 -30.36
C ILE A 232 -6.00 18.06 -31.81
N ARG A 233 -6.79 19.06 -32.17
CA ARG A 233 -6.53 19.88 -33.35
C ARG A 233 -5.24 20.59 -32.99
N LEU A 234 -4.12 19.87 -33.05
CA LEU A 234 -2.80 20.43 -33.26
C LEU A 234 -2.98 21.15 -34.59
N GLY A 235 -3.43 22.39 -34.47
CA GLY A 235 -3.72 23.20 -35.63
C GLY A 235 -2.48 23.16 -36.50
N TRP A 236 -2.70 23.26 -37.80
CA TRP A 236 -1.65 23.56 -38.78
C TRP A 236 -0.47 24.41 -38.26
N PRO A 237 -0.64 25.45 -37.41
CA PRO A 237 0.49 26.14 -36.77
C PRO A 237 1.50 25.26 -36.01
N PHE A 238 1.06 24.24 -35.26
CA PHE A 238 1.96 23.39 -34.47
C PHE A 238 2.76 22.42 -35.35
N ALA A 239 2.12 21.89 -36.40
CA ALA A 239 2.81 21.08 -37.40
C ALA A 239 3.85 21.92 -38.16
N ALA A 240 3.51 23.16 -38.54
CA ALA A 240 4.43 24.09 -39.18
C ALA A 240 5.61 24.45 -38.27
N LEU A 241 5.39 24.66 -36.97
CA LEU A 241 6.44 24.92 -35.99
C LEU A 241 7.42 23.73 -35.88
N LEU A 242 6.92 22.50 -35.78
CA LEU A 242 7.76 21.31 -35.71
C LEU A 242 8.59 21.13 -36.98
N LEU A 243 8.00 21.41 -38.14
CA LEU A 243 8.70 21.35 -39.43
C LEU A 243 9.79 22.43 -39.53
N ALA A 244 9.50 23.65 -39.06
CA ALA A 244 10.47 24.74 -39.01
C ALA A 244 11.65 24.42 -38.07
N VAL A 245 11.38 23.84 -36.89
CA VAL A 245 12.43 23.40 -35.95
C VAL A 245 13.30 22.30 -36.57
N ALA A 246 12.69 21.32 -37.24
CA ALA A 246 13.44 20.26 -37.92
C ALA A 246 14.35 20.81 -39.03
N VAL A 247 13.84 21.74 -39.85
CA VAL A 247 14.63 22.42 -40.89
C VAL A 247 15.78 23.23 -40.29
N LEU A 248 15.53 23.94 -39.19
CA LEU A 248 16.56 24.71 -38.48
C LEU A 248 17.67 23.79 -37.93
N CYS A 249 17.30 22.66 -37.33
CA CYS A 249 18.26 21.66 -36.84
C CYS A 249 19.12 21.10 -37.98
N LEU A 250 18.51 20.78 -39.13
CA LEU A 250 19.25 20.30 -40.30
C LEU A 250 20.21 21.36 -40.86
N LEU A 251 19.79 22.63 -40.90
CA LEU A 251 20.65 23.76 -41.26
C LEU A 251 21.82 23.92 -40.29
N CYS A 252 21.59 23.83 -38.98
CA CYS A 252 22.67 23.87 -37.98
C CYS A 252 23.65 22.71 -38.17
N CYS A 253 23.17 21.50 -38.43
CA CYS A 253 24.03 20.34 -38.72
C CYS A 253 24.82 20.51 -40.02
N TYR A 254 24.22 21.11 -41.05
CA TYR A 254 24.89 21.39 -42.32
C TYR A 254 26.02 22.42 -42.14
N LEU A 255 25.76 23.50 -41.42
CA LEU A 255 26.76 24.54 -41.13
C LEU A 255 27.89 24.01 -40.23
N ALA A 256 27.57 23.19 -39.23
CA ALA A 256 28.57 22.59 -38.34
C ALA A 256 29.51 21.62 -39.06
N ARG A 257 29.08 20.98 -40.16
CA ARG A 257 29.94 20.08 -40.97
C ARG A 257 31.09 20.80 -41.69
N GLY A 258 31.01 22.12 -41.87
CA GLY A 258 32.09 22.91 -42.50
C GLY A 258 33.27 23.21 -41.57
N SER A 259 33.07 23.10 -40.25
CA SER A 259 34.05 23.47 -39.25
C SER A 259 34.86 22.24 -38.83
N ARG A 260 35.97 21.94 -39.51
CA ARG A 260 36.93 20.92 -39.05
C ARG A 260 37.51 21.36 -37.70
N PRO A 261 37.24 20.65 -36.59
CA PRO A 261 37.84 20.99 -35.31
C PRO A 261 39.33 20.60 -35.32
N SER A 262 40.20 21.56 -35.08
CA SER A 262 41.62 21.31 -34.76
C SER A 262 41.68 20.67 -33.37
N THR A 263 42.21 19.44 -33.30
CA THR A 263 42.35 18.65 -32.07
C THR A 263 43.30 19.33 -31.07
N PRO A 264 42.86 19.65 -29.83
CA PRO A 264 43.78 20.06 -28.78
C PRO A 264 44.39 18.83 -28.06
N ARG A 265 45.69 18.94 -27.77
CA ARG A 265 46.53 17.96 -27.06
C ARG A 265 45.95 17.65 -25.67
N SER A 266 45.81 16.36 -25.38
CA SER A 266 45.36 15.81 -24.10
C SER A 266 46.44 15.95 -23.02
N ALA A 267 46.11 16.61 -21.91
CA ALA A 267 46.92 16.64 -20.69
C ALA A 267 46.43 15.57 -19.70
N ARG A 268 47.34 14.70 -19.27
CA ARG A 268 47.13 13.68 -18.23
C ARG A 268 46.87 14.35 -16.88
N VAL A 269 45.82 13.94 -16.19
CA VAL A 269 45.62 14.23 -14.76
C VAL A 269 45.98 12.98 -13.95
N LEU A 270 46.85 13.21 -12.96
CA LEU A 270 47.40 12.27 -11.99
C LEU A 270 46.30 11.66 -11.10
N GLN A 271 46.42 10.37 -10.82
CA GLN A 271 45.74 9.67 -9.73
C GLN A 271 46.48 9.87 -8.42
N ASP A 272 45.75 9.93 -7.31
CA ASP A 272 46.28 9.82 -5.95
C ASP A 272 45.47 8.79 -5.14
N PRO A 273 46.09 7.77 -4.52
CA PRO A 273 45.42 6.86 -3.59
C PRO A 273 46.13 6.82 -2.22
N SER A 274 45.48 7.24 -1.13
CA SER A 274 45.91 6.82 0.22
C SER A 274 45.00 7.27 1.37
N GLY A 275 44.77 6.35 2.33
CA GLY A 275 44.32 6.61 3.71
C GLY A 275 43.02 5.87 4.07
N GLY A 276 42.96 4.82 4.88
CA GLY A 276 43.90 4.29 5.87
C GLY A 276 43.48 4.65 7.30
N GLY A 277 42.77 3.76 8.01
CA GLY A 277 42.52 3.85 9.47
C GLY A 277 41.15 3.32 9.88
N ALA A 278 40.90 2.76 11.06
CA ALA A 278 41.70 2.08 12.08
C ALA A 278 40.71 1.34 12.99
N VAL A 279 41.19 0.27 13.62
CA VAL A 279 40.46 -0.67 14.49
C VAL A 279 40.19 -0.06 15.87
N SER A 280 39.03 -0.38 16.47
CA SER A 280 38.80 -0.32 17.92
C SER A 280 37.93 -1.49 18.37
N LYS A 281 38.51 -2.32 19.24
CA LYS A 281 37.86 -3.42 19.99
C LYS A 281 37.61 -2.93 21.43
N GLY A 282 36.47 -3.28 22.01
CA GLY A 282 36.24 -3.18 23.45
C GLY A 282 34.88 -3.77 23.87
N PRO A 283 34.83 -4.72 24.83
CA PRO A 283 33.60 -5.38 25.27
C PRO A 283 33.05 -4.77 26.58
N LEU A 284 31.73 -4.80 26.77
CA LEU A 284 31.13 -4.73 28.09
C LEU A 284 29.94 -5.69 28.18
N LEU A 285 30.19 -6.82 28.87
CA LEU A 285 29.17 -7.74 29.35
C LEU A 285 28.36 -7.06 30.46
N VAL A 286 27.06 -6.91 30.25
CA VAL A 286 26.09 -6.59 31.32
C VAL A 286 25.12 -7.76 31.41
N GLN A 287 25.14 -8.43 32.55
CA GLN A 287 24.22 -9.52 32.94
C GLN A 287 22.82 -8.95 33.24
N PRO A 288 21.73 -9.47 32.64
CA PRO A 288 20.39 -9.13 33.11
C PRO A 288 19.97 -10.02 34.29
N LYS A 289 19.57 -9.34 35.38
CA LYS A 289 18.91 -9.92 36.56
C LYS A 289 17.62 -10.64 36.18
N ALA A 290 17.39 -11.79 36.80
CA ALA A 290 16.16 -12.56 36.76
C ALA A 290 14.96 -11.72 37.24
N TRP A 291 13.89 -11.68 36.45
CA TRP A 291 12.60 -11.10 36.85
C TRP A 291 11.66 -12.26 37.21
N GLN A 292 11.31 -12.34 38.49
CA GLN A 292 10.34 -13.29 39.02
C GLN A 292 8.92 -12.86 38.66
N GLY A 293 8.10 -13.85 38.33
CA GLY A 293 6.76 -13.66 37.79
C GLY A 293 5.73 -13.13 38.78
N ILE A 294 4.73 -12.46 38.23
CA ILE A 294 3.46 -12.17 38.90
C ILE A 294 2.37 -12.90 38.12
N ARG A 295 1.85 -14.00 38.70
CA ARG A 295 0.53 -14.52 38.38
C ARG A 295 -0.49 -13.54 38.94
N LYS A 296 -1.47 -13.13 38.13
CA LYS A 296 -2.75 -12.65 38.64
C LYS A 296 -3.81 -13.67 38.26
N GLN A 297 -4.40 -14.27 39.29
CA GLN A 297 -5.74 -14.84 39.26
C GLN A 297 -6.73 -13.68 39.45
N GLY A 298 -7.86 -13.77 38.75
CA GLY A 298 -8.98 -12.84 38.78
C GLY A 298 -9.92 -13.22 37.66
#